data_AF-A0A7C0VNX9-F1
#
_entry.id   AF-A0A7C0VNX9-F1
#
_cell.length_a   1.000
_cell.length_b   1.000
_cell.length_c   1.000
_cell.angle_alpha   90.00
_cell.angle_beta   90.00
_cell.angle_gamma   90.00
#
_symmetry.space_group_name_H-M   'P 1'
#
loop_
_entity.id
_entity.type
_entity.pdbx_description
1 polymer ?
#
loop_
_entity_poly.entity_id
_entity_poly.type
_entity_poly.pdbx_seq_one_letter_code
_entity_poly.pdbx_strand_id
1 'polypeptide(L)'
;MTSRFLLLSLIALMPLIVRAQEKVSPIPVIVDTDGAPDDMRALCLLAALQEVELLGVVASDGAVNPLTGYRKVRQLFVSSGIGHIPMAAGRQHISDPPPWREFCSSLSWADAFPDGTEEPPEAVPAVNRWLNRSPEPVTLICLGSLTTVSDMLKAHPESREKIRKIVWYNEGLEYRPLTNYALDRQAAEHVLAAGITLDVINSLERNETRWTEEMLAELEGAGTVPAKHVAALFRSTAFRAGREGKEAGMMIWDEMIPVYLICPELFDMEPDREQPRLAVSRDYLTAGVKERMVQILSGRYSRENNVVFDVFPVDPSHYAYDVRERMQDILERHGREEWRLAVLTNEIHGHLGIYSIVGVKMGLKARELLGTAVDDVQVFSFAGSNPPLSCLNDGLQVSTGATVGMGTIRVAEGDDLSARAVFTAEGRSMEMRLKPEYESQVEDDISRGILLYGNLTEGYWKLIRELALKYWAEWNRDEMFEVVEKGE
;
A
#
# COMPACT_ATOMS: atom_id res chain seq x y z
N MET A 1 -11.42 -30.33 58.28
CA MET A 1 -12.29 -30.15 57.08
C MET A 1 -12.20 -28.68 56.68
N THR A 2 -11.33 -28.40 55.74
CA THR A 2 -10.94 -27.06 55.28
C THR A 2 -11.71 -26.72 54.00
N SER A 3 -12.54 -25.67 54.07
CA SER A 3 -13.30 -25.14 52.94
C SER A 3 -12.39 -24.32 52.03
N ARG A 4 -12.24 -24.73 50.76
CA ARG A 4 -11.51 -23.99 49.72
C ARG A 4 -12.48 -23.03 49.03
N PHE A 5 -12.23 -21.73 49.15
CA PHE A 5 -12.81 -20.70 48.27
C PHE A 5 -12.21 -20.86 46.86
N LEU A 6 -13.04 -21.13 45.85
CA LEU A 6 -12.68 -20.97 44.45
C LEU A 6 -12.96 -19.52 44.05
N LEU A 7 -11.89 -18.76 43.79
CA LEU A 7 -11.94 -17.45 43.17
C LEU A 7 -12.13 -17.66 41.65
N LEU A 8 -13.33 -17.41 41.13
CA LEU A 8 -13.59 -17.36 39.70
C LEU A 8 -13.14 -15.99 39.18
N SER A 9 -11.94 -15.92 38.63
CA SER A 9 -11.48 -14.77 37.85
C SER A 9 -12.25 -14.72 36.53
N LEU A 10 -13.24 -13.83 36.44
CA LEU A 10 -13.84 -13.40 35.18
C LEU A 10 -12.75 -12.65 34.39
N ILE A 11 -12.12 -13.33 33.44
CA ILE A 11 -11.37 -12.67 32.38
C ILE A 11 -12.42 -12.08 31.43
N ALA A 12 -12.66 -10.79 31.54
CA ALA A 12 -13.42 -10.04 30.56
C ALA A 12 -12.69 -10.14 29.22
N LEU A 13 -13.22 -10.94 28.28
CA LEU A 13 -12.87 -10.81 26.87
C LEU A 13 -13.36 -9.42 26.42
N MET A 14 -12.46 -8.44 26.45
CA MET A 14 -12.64 -7.27 25.60
C MET A 14 -12.54 -7.75 24.15
N PRO A 15 -13.56 -7.53 23.30
CA PRO A 15 -13.37 -7.72 21.88
C PRO A 15 -12.32 -6.71 21.45
N LEU A 16 -11.16 -7.21 21.01
CA LEU A 16 -10.27 -6.44 20.15
C LEU A 16 -11.08 -6.12 18.89
N ILE A 17 -11.72 -4.97 18.87
CA ILE A 17 -12.24 -4.36 17.66
C ILE A 17 -10.99 -4.01 16.85
N VAL A 18 -10.60 -4.94 15.98
CA VAL A 18 -9.63 -4.68 14.91
C VAL A 18 -10.27 -3.57 14.08
N ARG A 19 -9.72 -2.36 14.18
CA ARG A 19 -10.03 -1.26 13.28
C ARG A 19 -9.82 -1.78 11.86
N ALA A 20 -10.89 -1.90 11.09
CA ALA A 20 -10.80 -2.21 9.67
C ALA A 20 -10.21 -0.97 8.98
N GLN A 21 -8.88 -0.89 8.95
CA GLN A 21 -8.19 -0.13 7.92
C GLN A 21 -8.63 -0.71 6.58
N GLU A 22 -9.00 0.17 5.66
CA GLU A 22 -9.29 -0.09 4.25
C GLU A 22 -8.39 -1.21 3.73
N LYS A 23 -8.94 -2.42 3.58
CA LYS A 23 -8.15 -3.58 3.14
C LYS A 23 -8.09 -3.52 1.62
N VAL A 24 -7.33 -2.56 1.08
CA VAL A 24 -6.80 -2.73 -0.28
C VAL A 24 -6.03 -4.04 -0.22
N SER A 25 -6.57 -5.07 -0.86
CA SER A 25 -5.93 -6.38 -0.89
C SER A 25 -4.52 -6.17 -1.46
N PRO A 26 -3.46 -6.55 -0.72
CA PRO A 26 -2.10 -6.40 -1.24
C PRO A 26 -1.96 -7.10 -2.59
N ILE A 27 -1.08 -6.58 -3.44
CA ILE A 27 -0.79 -7.17 -4.74
C ILE A 27 -0.10 -8.52 -4.48
N PRO A 28 -0.70 -9.66 -4.88
CA PRO A 28 -0.05 -10.95 -4.73
C PRO A 28 1.11 -11.03 -5.74
N VAL A 29 2.32 -11.25 -5.23
CA VAL A 29 3.51 -11.35 -6.07
C VAL A 29 4.30 -12.63 -5.82
N ILE A 30 4.91 -13.15 -6.89
CA ILE A 30 5.99 -14.15 -6.82
C ILE A 30 7.23 -13.49 -7.41
N VAL A 31 8.36 -13.60 -6.72
CA VAL A 31 9.63 -13.03 -7.18
C VAL A 31 10.53 -14.14 -7.71
N ASP A 32 11.15 -13.92 -8.85
CA ASP A 32 12.17 -14.76 -9.44
C ASP A 32 13.48 -13.97 -9.52
N THR A 33 14.46 -14.36 -8.69
CA THR A 33 15.74 -13.67 -8.49
C THR A 33 16.91 -14.53 -8.92
N ASP A 34 17.91 -13.94 -9.55
CA ASP A 34 19.18 -14.63 -9.82
C ASP A 34 20.26 -14.38 -8.75
N GLY A 35 19.89 -13.61 -7.71
CA GLY A 35 20.62 -13.41 -6.47
C GLY A 35 21.78 -12.41 -6.58
N ALA A 36 21.73 -11.48 -7.53
CA ALA A 36 22.64 -10.36 -7.56
C ALA A 36 22.36 -9.39 -6.39
N PRO A 37 23.30 -8.46 -6.11
CA PRO A 37 23.12 -7.56 -4.98
C PRO A 37 21.93 -6.64 -5.10
N ASP A 38 21.58 -6.22 -6.30
CA ASP A 38 20.40 -5.43 -6.64
C ASP A 38 19.10 -6.21 -6.44
N ASP A 39 19.03 -7.50 -6.82
CA ASP A 39 17.85 -8.31 -6.52
C ASP A 39 17.57 -8.36 -5.01
N MET A 40 18.62 -8.56 -4.22
CA MET A 40 18.51 -8.68 -2.78
C MET A 40 18.06 -7.36 -2.13
N ARG A 41 18.43 -6.21 -2.72
CA ARG A 41 17.89 -4.90 -2.30
C ARG A 41 16.44 -4.72 -2.76
N ALA A 42 16.07 -5.22 -3.93
CA ALA A 42 14.68 -5.26 -4.39
C ALA A 42 13.80 -6.12 -3.46
N LEU A 43 14.30 -7.26 -3.01
CA LEU A 43 13.63 -8.09 -1.99
C LEU A 43 13.47 -7.36 -0.65
N CYS A 44 14.48 -6.61 -0.19
CA CYS A 44 14.35 -5.74 0.98
C CYS A 44 13.25 -4.69 0.82
N LEU A 45 13.11 -4.10 -0.37
CA LEU A 45 12.03 -3.15 -0.68
C LEU A 45 10.66 -3.83 -0.66
N LEU A 46 10.50 -4.96 -1.36
CA LEU A 46 9.23 -5.70 -1.41
C LEU A 46 8.78 -6.18 -0.03
N ALA A 47 9.72 -6.66 0.79
CA ALA A 47 9.45 -7.08 2.16
C ALA A 47 9.03 -5.92 3.09
N ALA A 48 9.34 -4.67 2.73
CA ALA A 48 8.98 -3.49 3.50
C ALA A 48 7.63 -2.86 3.07
N LEU A 49 7.07 -3.28 1.93
CA LEU A 49 5.82 -2.76 1.39
C LEU A 49 4.61 -3.51 1.97
N GLN A 50 3.59 -2.76 2.42
CA GLN A 50 2.33 -3.34 2.90
C GLN A 50 1.35 -3.63 1.76
N GLU A 51 1.56 -2.96 0.63
CA GLU A 51 0.80 -3.09 -0.61
C GLU A 51 1.17 -4.36 -1.38
N VAL A 52 2.16 -5.12 -0.91
CA VAL A 52 2.67 -6.33 -1.57
C VAL A 52 2.51 -7.53 -0.66
N GLU A 53 1.92 -8.61 -1.19
CA GLU A 53 1.93 -9.93 -0.54
C GLU A 53 2.92 -10.84 -1.27
N LEU A 54 4.05 -11.13 -0.63
CA LEU A 54 5.05 -12.09 -1.14
C LEU A 54 4.54 -13.53 -0.96
N LEU A 55 4.00 -14.11 -2.04
CA LEU A 55 3.51 -15.50 -2.03
C LEU A 55 4.65 -16.53 -2.05
N GLY A 56 5.79 -16.16 -2.62
CA GLY A 56 6.99 -16.98 -2.64
C GLY A 56 8.12 -16.38 -3.49
N VAL A 57 9.33 -16.91 -3.30
CA VAL A 57 10.52 -16.50 -4.04
C VAL A 57 11.23 -17.69 -4.68
N VAL A 58 11.59 -17.56 -5.95
CA VAL A 58 12.43 -18.51 -6.67
C VAL A 58 13.84 -17.95 -6.77
N ALA A 59 14.84 -18.76 -6.43
CA ALA A 59 16.23 -18.50 -6.78
C ALA A 59 16.58 -19.21 -8.10
N SER A 60 16.77 -18.43 -9.17
CA SER A 60 17.14 -18.88 -10.51
C SER A 60 18.64 -18.80 -10.76
N ASP A 61 19.08 -19.36 -11.89
CA ASP A 61 20.47 -19.32 -12.31
C ASP A 61 20.79 -18.01 -13.04
N GLY A 62 21.85 -17.32 -12.63
CA GLY A 62 22.28 -16.03 -13.22
C GLY A 62 23.48 -15.44 -12.48
N ALA A 63 23.31 -14.34 -11.77
CA ALA A 63 24.34 -13.72 -10.94
C ALA A 63 24.88 -14.67 -9.86
N VAL A 64 24.10 -15.60 -9.35
CA VAL A 64 24.59 -16.78 -8.62
C VAL A 64 23.93 -18.07 -9.15
N ASN A 65 24.44 -19.23 -8.72
CA ASN A 65 23.73 -20.49 -9.00
C ASN A 65 22.47 -20.61 -8.10
N PRO A 66 21.45 -21.38 -8.50
CA PRO A 66 20.17 -21.47 -7.78
C PRO A 66 20.28 -21.85 -6.30
N LEU A 67 21.16 -22.81 -5.96
CA LEU A 67 21.32 -23.27 -4.58
C LEU A 67 21.97 -22.19 -3.69
N THR A 68 22.97 -21.49 -4.22
CA THR A 68 23.61 -20.35 -3.54
C THR A 68 22.61 -19.20 -3.38
N GLY A 69 21.84 -18.87 -4.42
CA GLY A 69 20.78 -17.85 -4.35
C GLY A 69 19.73 -18.19 -3.29
N TYR A 70 19.23 -19.42 -3.29
CA TYR A 70 18.27 -19.92 -2.30
C TYR A 70 18.78 -19.74 -0.87
N ARG A 71 20.03 -20.11 -0.60
CA ARG A 71 20.63 -19.96 0.74
C ARG A 71 20.75 -18.49 1.16
N LYS A 72 21.16 -17.60 0.25
CA LYS A 72 21.30 -16.16 0.52
C LYS A 72 19.95 -15.49 0.80
N VAL A 73 18.94 -15.76 -0.04
CA VAL A 73 17.59 -15.22 0.16
C VAL A 73 17.00 -15.74 1.47
N ARG A 74 17.19 -17.04 1.79
CA ARG A 74 16.74 -17.63 3.06
C ARG A 74 17.41 -16.96 4.25
N GLN A 75 18.72 -16.73 4.17
CA GLN A 75 19.46 -16.01 5.20
C GLN A 75 18.87 -14.61 5.42
N LEU A 76 18.66 -13.84 4.36
CA LEU A 76 18.05 -12.51 4.42
C LEU A 76 16.65 -12.53 5.04
N PHE A 77 15.81 -13.49 4.65
CA PHE A 77 14.42 -13.57 5.11
C PHE A 77 14.33 -13.97 6.58
N VAL A 78 15.14 -14.94 7.01
CA VAL A 78 15.16 -15.35 8.41
C VAL A 78 15.70 -14.23 9.30
N SER A 79 16.77 -13.53 8.88
CA SER A 79 17.28 -12.37 9.64
C SER A 79 16.30 -11.20 9.67
N SER A 80 15.42 -11.11 8.67
CA SER A 80 14.35 -10.12 8.59
C SER A 80 13.07 -10.51 9.33
N GLY A 81 13.03 -11.68 9.99
CA GLY A 81 11.84 -12.17 10.70
C GLY A 81 10.71 -12.68 9.79
N ILE A 82 10.95 -12.80 8.48
CA ILE A 82 9.99 -13.22 7.46
C ILE A 82 10.35 -14.58 6.84
N GLY A 83 11.10 -15.40 7.57
CA GLY A 83 11.52 -16.75 7.14
C GLY A 83 10.37 -17.75 6.90
N HIS A 84 9.12 -17.33 7.06
CA HIS A 84 7.93 -18.12 6.73
C HIS A 84 7.54 -18.01 5.24
N ILE A 85 8.08 -17.04 4.49
CA ILE A 85 7.80 -16.87 3.06
C ILE A 85 8.33 -18.11 2.30
N PRO A 86 7.49 -18.80 1.52
CA PRO A 86 7.90 -19.98 0.76
C PRO A 86 9.02 -19.68 -0.24
N MET A 87 9.93 -20.63 -0.42
CA MET A 87 11.03 -20.49 -1.37
C MET A 87 11.24 -21.77 -2.19
N ALA A 88 11.79 -21.61 -3.38
CA ALA A 88 12.16 -22.69 -4.27
C ALA A 88 13.43 -22.34 -5.08
N ALA A 89 14.03 -23.34 -5.72
CA ALA A 89 15.19 -23.14 -6.59
C ALA A 89 14.88 -23.59 -8.03
N GLY A 90 15.30 -22.78 -8.99
CA GLY A 90 15.26 -23.10 -10.41
C GLY A 90 16.34 -24.11 -10.81
N ARG A 91 16.33 -24.52 -12.08
CA ARG A 91 17.39 -25.40 -12.62
C ARG A 91 18.64 -24.60 -12.95
N GLN A 92 19.80 -25.20 -12.71
CA GLN A 92 21.07 -24.69 -13.22
C GLN A 92 21.21 -25.03 -14.71
N HIS A 93 21.52 -24.04 -15.53
CA HIS A 93 21.56 -24.17 -16.99
C HIS A 93 22.59 -23.28 -17.69
N ILE A 94 23.04 -22.21 -17.03
CA ILE A 94 24.06 -21.30 -17.57
C ILE A 94 25.41 -22.03 -17.52
N SER A 95 25.90 -22.37 -18.71
CA SER A 95 27.15 -23.12 -18.88
C SER A 95 28.38 -22.22 -18.72
N ASP A 96 28.31 -20.98 -19.20
CA ASP A 96 29.35 -19.97 -19.04
C ASP A 96 28.82 -18.85 -18.11
N PRO A 97 29.20 -18.86 -16.82
CA PRO A 97 28.67 -17.93 -15.84
C PRO A 97 29.09 -16.48 -16.14
N PRO A 98 28.24 -15.49 -15.83
CA PRO A 98 28.63 -14.09 -16.00
C PRO A 98 29.85 -13.74 -15.13
N PRO A 99 30.71 -12.78 -15.57
CA PRO A 99 31.97 -12.47 -14.89
C PRO A 99 31.83 -12.04 -13.43
N TRP A 100 30.67 -11.53 -13.03
CA TRP A 100 30.37 -11.10 -11.66
C TRP A 100 29.91 -12.23 -10.74
N ARG A 101 29.71 -13.46 -11.24
CA ARG A 101 29.12 -14.55 -10.44
C ARG A 101 29.90 -14.86 -9.17
N GLU A 102 31.23 -14.86 -9.24
CA GLU A 102 32.09 -15.09 -8.08
C GLU A 102 31.95 -13.97 -7.04
N PHE A 103 31.96 -12.71 -7.50
CA PHE A 103 31.72 -11.55 -6.64
C PHE A 103 30.37 -11.65 -5.95
N CYS A 104 29.28 -11.85 -6.69
CA CYS A 104 27.94 -11.98 -6.13
C CYS A 104 27.83 -13.14 -5.14
N SER A 105 28.49 -14.27 -5.43
CA SER A 105 28.54 -15.44 -4.55
C SER A 105 29.26 -15.17 -3.23
N SER A 106 30.28 -14.31 -3.22
CA SER A 106 31.07 -13.98 -2.02
C SER A 106 30.36 -13.13 -0.97
N LEU A 107 29.26 -12.46 -1.33
CA LEU A 107 28.58 -11.49 -0.46
C LEU A 107 27.69 -12.18 0.60
N SER A 108 27.67 -11.65 1.81
CA SER A 108 26.72 -12.09 2.86
C SER A 108 25.67 -11.02 3.09
N TRP A 109 24.43 -11.44 3.32
CA TRP A 109 23.28 -10.54 3.53
C TRP A 109 22.81 -10.47 4.97
N ALA A 110 23.22 -11.41 5.80
CA ALA A 110 23.10 -11.34 7.25
C ALA A 110 24.34 -11.95 7.92
N ASP A 111 24.38 -11.89 9.25
CA ASP A 111 25.38 -12.61 10.03
C ASP A 111 25.28 -14.13 9.79
N ALA A 112 26.38 -14.83 10.11
CA ALA A 112 26.54 -16.25 9.82
C ALA A 112 25.35 -17.07 10.32
N PHE A 113 24.60 -17.63 9.38
CA PHE A 113 23.49 -18.53 9.63
C PHE A 113 23.99 -19.96 9.40
N PRO A 114 23.63 -20.95 10.25
CA PRO A 114 24.01 -22.33 10.00
C PRO A 114 23.46 -22.76 8.63
N ASP A 115 24.34 -23.31 7.79
CA ASP A 115 23.94 -23.85 6.49
C ASP A 115 22.84 -24.88 6.70
N GLY A 116 21.66 -24.60 6.15
CA GLY A 116 20.62 -25.60 6.04
C GLY A 116 21.09 -26.70 5.09
N THR A 117 21.04 -27.95 5.53
CA THR A 117 21.30 -29.12 4.67
C THR A 117 20.08 -29.53 3.85
N GLU A 118 18.96 -28.81 3.96
CA GLU A 118 17.74 -29.09 3.21
C GLU A 118 17.91 -28.72 1.74
N GLU A 119 17.58 -29.66 0.86
CA GLU A 119 17.46 -29.38 -0.56
C GLU A 119 16.26 -28.47 -0.81
N PRO A 120 16.41 -27.41 -1.62
CA PRO A 120 15.32 -26.51 -1.93
C PRO A 120 14.23 -27.23 -2.74
N PRO A 121 12.94 -26.91 -2.53
CA PRO A 121 11.89 -27.34 -3.43
C PRO A 121 12.17 -26.88 -4.87
N GLU A 122 11.77 -27.68 -5.86
CA GLU A 122 11.89 -27.29 -7.27
C GLU A 122 10.92 -26.14 -7.63
N ALA A 123 11.41 -25.19 -8.42
CA ALA A 123 10.67 -23.98 -8.78
C ALA A 123 9.34 -24.24 -9.50
N VAL A 124 9.32 -25.05 -10.55
CA VAL A 124 8.11 -25.23 -11.39
C VAL A 124 6.92 -25.78 -10.58
N PRO A 125 7.05 -26.89 -9.81
CA PRO A 125 5.95 -27.34 -8.96
C PRO A 125 5.57 -26.34 -7.85
N ALA A 126 6.54 -25.59 -7.31
CA ALA A 126 6.28 -24.61 -6.27
C ALA A 126 5.48 -23.41 -6.79
N VAL A 127 5.92 -22.79 -7.89
CA VAL A 127 5.26 -21.66 -8.54
C VAL A 127 3.84 -22.03 -8.95
N ASN A 128 3.64 -23.19 -9.57
CA ASN A 128 2.29 -23.64 -9.95
C ASN A 128 1.35 -23.78 -8.73
N ARG A 129 1.86 -24.28 -7.60
CA ARG A 129 1.07 -24.35 -6.35
C ARG A 129 0.73 -22.96 -5.80
N TRP A 130 1.66 -22.01 -5.83
CA TRP A 130 1.43 -20.65 -5.34
C TRP A 130 0.39 -19.92 -6.21
N LEU A 131 0.51 -20.02 -7.54
CA LEU A 131 -0.47 -19.47 -8.48
C LEU A 131 -1.88 -20.02 -8.26
N ASN A 132 -2.02 -21.32 -8.04
CA ASN A 132 -3.34 -21.94 -7.85
C ASN A 132 -3.96 -21.72 -6.47
N ARG A 133 -3.16 -21.32 -5.46
CA ARG A 133 -3.66 -20.98 -4.13
C ARG A 133 -4.11 -19.53 -4.01
N SER A 134 -3.60 -18.64 -4.87
CA SER A 134 -4.01 -17.25 -4.84
C SER A 134 -5.45 -17.11 -5.35
N PRO A 135 -6.34 -16.40 -4.62
CA PRO A 135 -7.71 -16.14 -5.08
C PRO A 135 -7.73 -15.17 -6.28
N GLU A 136 -6.68 -14.35 -6.41
CA GLU A 136 -6.54 -13.32 -7.43
C GLU A 136 -5.40 -13.68 -8.41
N PRO A 137 -5.43 -13.20 -9.67
CA PRO A 137 -4.30 -13.34 -10.57
C PRO A 137 -3.03 -12.68 -10.01
N VAL A 138 -1.91 -13.39 -10.09
CA VAL A 138 -0.63 -13.06 -9.45
C VAL A 138 0.28 -12.26 -10.39
N THR A 139 1.00 -11.27 -9.86
CA THR A 139 2.06 -10.57 -10.59
C THR A 139 3.39 -11.32 -10.42
N LEU A 140 4.07 -11.64 -11.52
CA LEU A 140 5.40 -12.23 -11.47
C LEU A 140 6.45 -11.11 -11.59
N ILE A 141 7.35 -11.01 -10.63
CA ILE A 141 8.49 -10.09 -10.66
C ILE A 141 9.73 -10.90 -11.04
N CYS A 142 10.30 -10.63 -12.20
CA CYS A 142 11.49 -11.32 -12.70
C CYS A 142 12.67 -10.36 -12.65
N LEU A 143 13.67 -10.71 -11.85
CA LEU A 143 14.89 -9.92 -11.63
C LEU A 143 16.08 -10.53 -12.41
N GLY A 144 15.99 -11.83 -12.72
CA GLY A 144 16.93 -12.55 -13.59
C GLY A 144 16.36 -12.87 -14.98
N SER A 145 16.92 -13.92 -15.60
CA SER A 145 16.40 -14.49 -16.85
C SER A 145 14.98 -15.08 -16.69
N LEU A 146 14.24 -15.20 -17.79
CA LEU A 146 12.85 -15.71 -17.78
C LEU A 146 12.76 -17.25 -17.81
N THR A 147 13.83 -17.97 -17.47
CA THR A 147 13.90 -19.44 -17.58
C THR A 147 12.83 -20.13 -16.76
N THR A 148 12.67 -19.78 -15.47
CA THR A 148 11.68 -20.42 -14.60
C THR A 148 10.25 -20.18 -15.10
N VAL A 149 9.94 -18.96 -15.54
CA VAL A 149 8.62 -18.63 -16.11
C VAL A 149 8.38 -19.44 -17.38
N SER A 150 9.37 -19.52 -18.26
CA SER A 150 9.29 -20.30 -19.50
C SER A 150 9.07 -21.79 -19.23
N ASP A 151 9.81 -22.36 -18.30
CA ASP A 151 9.70 -23.77 -17.92
C ASP A 151 8.36 -24.07 -17.25
N MET A 152 7.87 -23.15 -16.40
CA MET A 152 6.55 -23.24 -15.79
C MET A 152 5.44 -23.21 -16.85
N LEU A 153 5.48 -22.29 -17.82
CA LEU A 153 4.48 -22.22 -18.89
C LEU A 153 4.50 -23.44 -19.82
N LYS A 154 5.67 -24.05 -20.04
CA LYS A 154 5.78 -25.31 -20.81
C LYS A 154 5.15 -26.48 -20.06
N ALA A 155 5.38 -26.57 -18.76
CA ALA A 155 4.87 -27.66 -17.92
C ALA A 155 3.37 -27.50 -17.57
N HIS A 156 2.93 -26.26 -17.38
CA HIS A 156 1.58 -25.88 -16.94
C HIS A 156 1.03 -24.71 -17.78
N PRO A 157 0.65 -24.93 -19.06
CA PRO A 157 0.14 -23.87 -19.92
C PRO A 157 -1.12 -23.16 -19.34
N GLU A 158 -1.93 -23.88 -18.56
CA GLU A 158 -3.12 -23.36 -17.87
C GLU A 158 -2.80 -22.27 -16.84
N SER A 159 -1.59 -22.28 -16.26
CA SER A 159 -1.15 -21.28 -15.28
C SER A 159 -1.07 -19.87 -15.87
N ARG A 160 -1.07 -19.74 -17.20
CA ARG A 160 -1.16 -18.43 -17.89
C ARG A 160 -2.35 -17.60 -17.40
N GLU A 161 -3.51 -18.21 -17.19
CA GLU A 161 -4.72 -17.49 -16.76
C GLU A 161 -4.64 -17.02 -15.30
N LYS A 162 -3.70 -17.55 -14.52
CA LYS A 162 -3.43 -17.16 -13.14
C LYS A 162 -2.42 -16.03 -13.02
N ILE A 163 -1.82 -15.59 -14.12
CA ILE A 163 -0.82 -14.51 -14.14
C ILE A 163 -1.49 -13.22 -14.58
N ARG A 164 -1.48 -12.21 -13.70
CA ARG A 164 -1.98 -10.87 -13.98
C ARG A 164 -1.08 -10.15 -14.99
N LYS A 165 0.21 -10.11 -14.68
CA LYS A 165 1.28 -9.51 -15.48
C LYS A 165 2.64 -10.01 -15.03
N ILE A 166 3.63 -9.85 -15.89
CA ILE A 166 5.05 -10.04 -15.60
C ILE A 166 5.69 -8.65 -15.57
N VAL A 167 6.47 -8.36 -14.54
CA VAL A 167 7.36 -7.19 -14.51
C VAL A 167 8.78 -7.71 -14.50
N TRP A 168 9.54 -7.38 -15.54
CA TRP A 168 10.86 -7.95 -15.79
C TRP A 168 11.92 -6.86 -15.85
N TYR A 169 13.01 -7.04 -15.11
CA TYR A 169 14.18 -6.19 -15.26
C TYR A 169 15.02 -6.69 -16.43
N ASN A 170 15.17 -5.87 -17.47
CA ASN A 170 16.09 -6.17 -18.56
C ASN A 170 16.45 -4.92 -19.35
N GLU A 171 17.72 -4.80 -19.75
CA GLU A 171 18.22 -3.67 -20.54
C GLU A 171 17.72 -3.71 -22.00
N GLY A 172 16.48 -3.24 -22.20
CA GLY A 172 15.79 -3.20 -23.50
C GLY A 172 15.24 -4.55 -23.94
N LEU A 173 14.94 -4.69 -25.23
CA LEU A 173 14.51 -5.96 -25.86
C LEU A 173 15.45 -6.41 -26.99
N GLU A 174 16.47 -5.60 -27.27
CA GLU A 174 17.51 -5.94 -28.22
C GLU A 174 18.52 -6.89 -27.57
N TYR A 175 19.07 -7.80 -28.37
CA TYR A 175 20.12 -8.69 -27.86
C TYR A 175 21.34 -7.87 -27.47
N ARG A 176 21.69 -7.93 -26.18
CA ARG A 176 22.90 -7.34 -25.61
C ARG A 176 23.58 -8.42 -24.76
N PRO A 177 24.89 -8.69 -24.94
CA PRO A 177 25.57 -9.69 -24.14
C PRO A 177 25.42 -9.42 -22.63
N LEU A 178 25.34 -10.50 -21.85
CA LEU A 178 25.30 -10.48 -20.38
C LEU A 178 24.05 -9.82 -19.75
N THR A 179 23.02 -9.48 -20.52
CA THR A 179 21.70 -9.10 -19.97
C THR A 179 20.86 -10.32 -19.62
N ASN A 180 19.83 -10.13 -18.81
CA ASN A 180 18.86 -11.18 -18.47
C ASN A 180 18.24 -11.84 -19.71
N TYR A 181 17.98 -11.06 -20.76
CA TYR A 181 17.55 -11.58 -22.06
C TYR A 181 18.58 -12.50 -22.70
N ALA A 182 19.86 -12.14 -22.68
CA ALA A 182 20.91 -12.93 -23.32
C ALA A 182 21.26 -14.20 -22.55
N LEU A 183 21.10 -14.21 -21.21
CA LEU A 183 21.38 -15.38 -20.37
C LEU A 183 20.48 -16.59 -20.72
N ASP A 184 19.21 -16.37 -21.06
CA ASP A 184 18.34 -17.39 -21.65
C ASP A 184 17.38 -16.79 -22.68
N ARG A 185 17.93 -16.52 -23.87
CA ARG A 185 17.18 -15.95 -24.99
C ARG A 185 15.98 -16.79 -25.40
N GLN A 186 16.11 -18.11 -25.41
CA GLN A 186 15.02 -18.99 -25.82
C GLN A 186 13.86 -18.93 -24.82
N ALA A 187 14.16 -18.83 -23.53
CA ALA A 187 13.14 -18.62 -22.52
C ALA A 187 12.47 -17.25 -22.67
N ALA A 188 13.25 -16.18 -22.87
CA ALA A 188 12.72 -14.83 -23.06
C ALA A 188 11.78 -14.75 -24.28
N GLU A 189 12.20 -15.26 -25.44
CA GLU A 189 11.38 -15.28 -26.67
C GLU A 189 10.10 -16.11 -26.48
N HIS A 190 10.15 -17.23 -25.76
CA HIS A 190 8.97 -18.02 -25.43
C HIS A 190 7.97 -17.27 -24.55
N VAL A 191 8.44 -16.56 -23.51
CA VAL A 191 7.57 -15.81 -22.60
C VAL A 191 6.99 -14.57 -23.27
N LEU A 192 7.77 -13.84 -24.08
CA LEU A 192 7.27 -12.71 -24.88
C LEU A 192 6.15 -13.16 -25.83
N ALA A 193 6.29 -14.34 -26.44
CA ALA A 193 5.26 -14.93 -27.30
C ALA A 193 4.04 -15.49 -26.52
N ALA A 194 4.09 -15.57 -25.20
CA ALA A 194 3.04 -16.19 -24.38
C ALA A 194 1.77 -15.34 -24.24
N GLY A 195 1.76 -14.09 -24.74
CA GLY A 195 0.58 -13.21 -24.73
C GLY A 195 0.09 -12.85 -23.32
N ILE A 196 1.00 -12.83 -22.36
CA ILE A 196 0.81 -12.32 -20.99
C ILE A 196 1.18 -10.82 -21.02
N THR A 197 0.50 -10.00 -20.22
CA THR A 197 0.90 -8.59 -20.04
C THR A 197 2.29 -8.53 -19.43
N LEU A 198 3.23 -7.84 -20.07
CA LEU A 198 4.65 -7.80 -19.68
C LEU A 198 5.17 -6.37 -19.70
N ASP A 199 5.72 -5.93 -18.59
CA ASP A 199 6.40 -4.64 -18.47
C ASP A 199 7.90 -4.88 -18.29
N VAL A 200 8.71 -4.25 -19.13
CA VAL A 200 10.17 -4.29 -19.05
C VAL A 200 10.67 -2.99 -18.41
N ILE A 201 11.29 -3.12 -17.24
CA ILE A 201 11.93 -2.01 -16.54
C ILE A 201 13.42 -2.06 -16.80
N ASN A 202 14.02 -0.90 -17.06
CA ASN A 202 15.45 -0.77 -17.31
C ASN A 202 16.00 0.56 -16.78
N SER A 203 17.31 0.60 -16.55
CA SER A 203 18.00 1.76 -15.96
C SER A 203 18.43 2.83 -16.97
N LEU A 204 18.17 2.61 -18.26
CA LEU A 204 18.59 3.50 -19.36
C LEU A 204 20.09 3.86 -19.31
N GLU A 205 20.90 3.08 -18.58
CA GLU A 205 22.32 3.30 -18.31
C GLU A 205 22.64 4.71 -17.75
N ARG A 206 21.75 5.29 -16.94
CA ARG A 206 21.95 6.63 -16.35
C ARG A 206 22.97 6.61 -15.21
N ASN A 207 24.05 7.37 -15.36
CA ASN A 207 25.09 7.50 -14.32
C ASN A 207 24.54 8.01 -12.97
N GLU A 208 23.50 8.84 -13.00
CA GLU A 208 22.84 9.34 -11.80
C GLU A 208 21.97 8.28 -11.10
N THR A 209 21.61 7.18 -11.76
CA THR A 209 20.78 6.09 -11.20
C THR A 209 21.64 5.12 -10.38
N ARG A 210 22.21 5.66 -9.31
CA ARG A 210 23.08 4.97 -8.37
C ARG A 210 22.82 5.38 -6.92
N TRP A 211 23.14 4.47 -6.01
CA TRP A 211 23.21 4.72 -4.58
C TRP A 211 24.21 5.84 -4.27
N THR A 212 23.89 6.68 -3.29
CA THR A 212 24.76 7.78 -2.84
C THR A 212 25.07 7.64 -1.36
N GLU A 213 26.15 8.28 -0.90
CA GLU A 213 26.49 8.27 0.53
C GLU A 213 25.41 8.94 1.39
N GLU A 214 24.69 9.93 0.86
CA GLU A 214 23.55 10.55 1.55
C GLU A 214 22.43 9.54 1.78
N MET A 215 22.07 8.74 0.76
CA MET A 215 21.06 7.68 0.90
C MET A 215 21.49 6.66 1.95
N LEU A 216 22.75 6.24 1.93
CA LEU A 216 23.28 5.26 2.88
C LEU A 216 23.28 5.79 4.31
N ALA A 217 23.70 7.05 4.53
CA ALA A 217 23.67 7.69 5.83
C ALA A 217 22.24 7.79 6.40
N GLU A 218 21.26 8.05 5.54
CA GLU A 218 19.85 8.08 5.92
C GLU A 218 19.33 6.69 6.34
N LEU A 219 19.69 5.63 5.61
CA LEU A 219 19.36 4.25 5.98
C LEU A 219 20.01 3.82 7.30
N GLU A 220 21.26 4.21 7.54
CA GLU A 220 21.97 3.95 8.80
C GLU A 220 21.25 4.60 10.00
N GLY A 221 20.61 5.75 9.81
CA GLY A 221 19.83 6.45 10.84
C GLY A 221 18.40 5.91 11.06
N ALA A 222 17.84 5.16 10.11
CA ALA A 222 16.41 4.78 10.13
C ALA A 222 16.06 3.68 11.13
N GLY A 223 17.01 2.80 11.48
CA GLY A 223 16.81 1.75 12.49
C GLY A 223 15.94 0.55 12.07
N THR A 224 15.35 0.55 10.87
CA THR A 224 14.57 -0.58 10.33
C THR A 224 15.45 -1.75 9.89
N VAL A 225 14.90 -2.96 9.84
CA VAL A 225 15.65 -4.16 9.45
C VAL A 225 16.08 -4.14 7.97
N PRO A 226 15.20 -3.80 7.01
CA PRO A 226 15.61 -3.66 5.60
C PRO A 226 16.71 -2.61 5.40
N ALA A 227 16.61 -1.43 6.03
CA ALA A 227 17.64 -0.39 5.93
C ALA A 227 18.99 -0.88 6.46
N LYS A 228 19.00 -1.61 7.60
CA LYS A 228 20.22 -2.19 8.16
C LYS A 228 20.87 -3.20 7.22
N HIS A 229 20.10 -4.08 6.58
CA HIS A 229 20.64 -5.05 5.62
C HIS A 229 21.30 -4.36 4.43
N VAL A 230 20.61 -3.39 3.83
CA VAL A 230 21.14 -2.64 2.69
C VAL A 230 22.40 -1.86 3.08
N ALA A 231 22.35 -1.09 4.17
CA ALA A 231 23.51 -0.34 4.65
C ALA A 231 24.70 -1.27 4.97
N ALA A 232 24.47 -2.36 5.69
CA ALA A 232 25.51 -3.32 6.07
C ALA A 232 26.23 -3.91 4.84
N LEU A 233 25.50 -4.23 3.76
CA LEU A 233 26.11 -4.68 2.50
C LEU A 233 27.11 -3.65 1.97
N PHE A 234 26.70 -2.39 1.83
CA PHE A 234 27.55 -1.31 1.31
C PHE A 234 28.78 -1.03 2.20
N ARG A 235 28.67 -1.32 3.50
CA ARG A 235 29.77 -1.18 4.46
C ARG A 235 30.64 -2.44 4.59
N SER A 236 30.21 -3.58 4.05
CA SER A 236 30.95 -4.84 4.17
C SER A 236 32.28 -4.81 3.40
N THR A 237 33.29 -5.48 3.96
CA THR A 237 34.62 -5.58 3.36
C THR A 237 34.60 -6.32 2.03
N ALA A 238 33.84 -7.41 1.93
CA ALA A 238 33.67 -8.20 0.71
C ALA A 238 33.10 -7.36 -0.43
N PHE A 239 32.04 -6.59 -0.16
CA PHE A 239 31.44 -5.72 -1.17
C PHE A 239 32.39 -4.60 -1.61
N ARG A 240 33.06 -3.93 -0.67
CA ARG A 240 34.01 -2.85 -1.00
C ARG A 240 35.23 -3.36 -1.78
N ALA A 241 35.76 -4.52 -1.40
CA ALA A 241 36.92 -5.13 -2.06
C ALA A 241 36.56 -5.65 -3.46
N GLY A 242 35.45 -6.38 -3.58
CA GLY A 242 35.02 -7.00 -4.83
C GLY A 242 34.55 -6.02 -5.91
N ARG A 243 34.35 -4.74 -5.57
CA ARG A 243 34.08 -3.71 -6.57
C ARG A 243 35.31 -3.20 -7.31
N GLU A 244 36.54 -3.38 -6.80
CA GLU A 244 37.79 -2.94 -7.47
C GLU A 244 37.75 -1.52 -8.10
N GLY A 245 36.98 -0.58 -7.53
CA GLY A 245 36.79 0.76 -8.11
C GLY A 245 35.77 0.89 -9.26
N LYS A 246 34.98 -0.15 -9.56
CA LYS A 246 33.92 -0.17 -10.57
C LYS A 246 32.57 0.25 -9.97
N GLU A 247 31.77 0.94 -10.78
CA GLU A 247 30.42 1.44 -10.40
C GLU A 247 29.35 0.33 -10.37
N ALA A 248 29.62 -0.86 -10.90
CA ALA A 248 28.64 -1.92 -11.16
C ALA A 248 27.85 -2.44 -9.93
N GLY A 249 28.31 -2.21 -8.70
CA GLY A 249 27.55 -2.54 -7.48
C GLY A 249 26.81 -1.35 -6.85
N MET A 250 27.01 -0.13 -7.35
CA MET A 250 26.31 1.08 -6.88
C MET A 250 25.04 1.36 -7.68
N MET A 251 24.84 0.71 -8.82
CA MET A 251 23.72 0.99 -9.70
C MET A 251 22.40 0.54 -9.09
N ILE A 252 21.36 1.27 -9.44
CA ILE A 252 19.97 0.96 -9.09
C ILE A 252 19.36 0.31 -10.34
N TRP A 253 19.05 -0.97 -10.24
CA TRP A 253 18.58 -1.82 -11.32
C TRP A 253 17.26 -2.45 -10.90
N ASP A 254 17.27 -3.66 -10.34
CA ASP A 254 16.09 -4.38 -9.89
C ASP A 254 15.24 -3.62 -8.87
N GLU A 255 15.86 -2.75 -8.07
CA GLU A 255 15.16 -1.92 -7.10
C GLU A 255 14.14 -0.95 -7.73
N MET A 256 14.24 -0.71 -9.03
CA MET A 256 13.26 0.07 -9.77
C MET A 256 11.90 -0.62 -9.85
N ILE A 257 11.84 -1.96 -9.86
CA ILE A 257 10.59 -2.71 -9.99
C ILE A 257 9.67 -2.53 -8.78
N PRO A 258 10.14 -2.70 -7.53
CA PRO A 258 9.32 -2.43 -6.35
C PRO A 258 8.75 -1.01 -6.35
N VAL A 259 9.54 -0.01 -6.79
CA VAL A 259 9.07 1.37 -6.91
C VAL A 259 8.03 1.52 -8.03
N TYR A 260 8.26 0.93 -9.20
CA TYR A 260 7.32 0.95 -10.31
C TYR A 260 5.96 0.34 -9.95
N LEU A 261 5.95 -0.72 -9.13
CA LEU A 261 4.71 -1.37 -8.70
C LEU A 261 3.82 -0.45 -7.87
N ILE A 262 4.40 0.40 -7.03
CA ILE A 262 3.64 1.29 -6.14
C ILE A 262 3.45 2.70 -6.71
N CYS A 263 4.41 3.19 -7.49
CA CYS A 263 4.46 4.54 -8.04
C CYS A 263 4.69 4.48 -9.56
N PRO A 264 3.78 3.85 -10.34
CA PRO A 264 3.94 3.72 -11.78
C PRO A 264 4.03 5.07 -12.50
N GLU A 265 3.48 6.15 -11.92
CA GLU A 265 3.57 7.51 -12.43
C GLU A 265 4.99 8.09 -12.48
N LEU A 266 5.95 7.47 -11.79
CA LEU A 266 7.36 7.84 -11.87
C LEU A 266 8.05 7.31 -13.15
N PHE A 267 7.37 6.48 -13.94
CA PHE A 267 7.92 5.79 -15.10
C PHE A 267 7.12 6.14 -16.35
N ASP A 268 7.83 6.50 -17.42
CA ASP A 268 7.23 6.63 -18.75
C ASP A 268 7.34 5.28 -19.46
N MET A 269 6.20 4.63 -19.63
CA MET A 269 6.08 3.30 -20.23
C MET A 269 5.59 3.41 -21.67
N GLU A 270 6.40 2.97 -22.62
CA GLU A 270 6.00 2.92 -24.03
C GLU A 270 5.47 1.52 -24.38
N PRO A 271 4.20 1.39 -24.80
CA PRO A 271 3.68 0.12 -25.29
C PRO A 271 4.30 -0.23 -26.65
N ASP A 272 4.60 -1.51 -26.84
CA ASP A 272 5.04 -2.03 -28.12
C ASP A 272 3.89 -1.97 -29.14
N ARG A 273 4.19 -1.49 -30.35
CA ARG A 273 3.18 -1.25 -31.38
C ARG A 273 2.64 -2.54 -32.00
N GLU A 274 3.44 -3.60 -32.01
CA GLU A 274 3.09 -4.91 -32.57
C GLU A 274 2.57 -5.86 -31.48
N GLN A 275 2.98 -5.64 -30.23
CA GLN A 275 2.59 -6.41 -29.06
C GLN A 275 1.94 -5.49 -28.00
N PRO A 276 0.63 -5.19 -28.09
CA PRO A 276 -0.03 -4.22 -27.19
C PRO A 276 -0.04 -4.58 -25.69
N ARG A 277 0.35 -5.81 -25.35
CA ARG A 277 0.48 -6.30 -23.97
C ARG A 277 1.90 -6.14 -23.42
N LEU A 278 2.84 -5.67 -24.24
CA LEU A 278 4.22 -5.44 -23.88
C LEU A 278 4.44 -3.94 -23.75
N ALA A 279 5.04 -3.49 -22.66
CA ALA A 279 5.51 -2.12 -22.51
C ALA A 279 6.94 -2.08 -21.98
N VAL A 280 7.70 -1.07 -22.36
CA VAL A 280 9.10 -0.88 -21.97
C VAL A 280 9.29 0.51 -21.38
N SER A 281 9.99 0.63 -20.25
CA SER A 281 10.31 1.94 -19.68
C SER A 281 11.24 2.71 -20.60
N ARG A 282 10.87 3.94 -20.97
CA ARG A 282 11.67 4.85 -21.82
C ARG A 282 12.23 6.03 -21.05
N ASP A 283 11.59 6.39 -19.95
CA ASP A 283 12.05 7.41 -19.02
C ASP A 283 11.56 7.04 -17.61
N TYR A 284 12.17 7.66 -16.60
CA TYR A 284 11.71 7.64 -15.23
C TYR A 284 12.29 8.84 -14.47
N LEU A 285 11.58 9.27 -13.44
CA LEU A 285 12.03 10.36 -12.56
C LEU A 285 13.06 9.83 -11.54
N THR A 286 14.35 9.88 -11.88
CA THR A 286 15.44 9.35 -11.05
C THR A 286 15.39 9.82 -9.58
N ALA A 287 15.11 11.11 -9.36
CA ALA A 287 15.01 11.67 -8.02
C ALA A 287 13.86 11.04 -7.21
N GLY A 288 12.68 10.90 -7.84
CA GLY A 288 11.51 10.26 -7.23
C GLY A 288 11.77 8.78 -6.94
N VAL A 289 12.41 8.05 -7.85
CA VAL A 289 12.76 6.63 -7.63
C VAL A 289 13.65 6.48 -6.40
N LYS A 290 14.73 7.28 -6.29
CA LYS A 290 15.63 7.25 -5.13
C LYS A 290 14.92 7.62 -3.84
N GLU A 291 14.12 8.68 -3.87
CA GLU A 291 13.35 9.13 -2.70
C GLU A 291 12.44 8.02 -2.19
N ARG A 292 11.67 7.37 -3.09
CA ARG A 292 10.78 6.27 -2.72
C ARG A 292 11.54 5.09 -2.15
N MET A 293 12.66 4.68 -2.75
CA MET A 293 13.49 3.61 -2.21
C MET A 293 13.91 3.89 -0.77
N VAL A 294 14.42 5.10 -0.49
CA VAL A 294 14.85 5.45 0.86
C VAL A 294 13.66 5.53 1.81
N GLN A 295 12.53 6.13 1.40
CA GLN A 295 11.32 6.17 2.21
C GLN A 295 10.84 4.76 2.60
N ILE A 296 10.77 3.83 1.64
CA ILE A 296 10.36 2.44 1.87
C ILE A 296 11.30 1.75 2.85
N LEU A 297 12.60 1.75 2.55
CA LEU A 297 13.59 1.05 3.39
C LEU A 297 13.66 1.65 4.79
N SER A 298 13.55 2.97 4.92
CA SER A 298 13.56 3.69 6.20
C SER A 298 12.27 3.53 7.02
N GLY A 299 11.22 2.91 6.46
CA GLY A 299 9.91 2.82 7.10
C GLY A 299 9.15 4.15 7.20
N ARG A 300 9.54 5.15 6.41
CA ARG A 300 8.83 6.44 6.30
C ARG A 300 7.81 6.47 5.18
N TYR A 301 7.86 5.50 4.27
CA TYR A 301 6.82 5.33 3.25
C TYR A 301 5.51 4.96 3.94
N SER A 302 4.47 5.72 3.61
CA SER A 302 3.09 5.46 3.99
C SER A 302 2.24 5.92 2.84
N ARG A 303 1.49 5.00 2.21
CA ARG A 303 0.47 5.37 1.25
C ARG A 303 -0.86 5.46 1.97
N GLU A 304 -1.35 6.67 2.15
CA GLU A 304 -2.78 6.86 2.31
C GLU A 304 -3.38 6.81 0.90
N ASN A 305 -4.50 6.12 0.68
CA ASN A 305 -5.15 5.99 -0.64
C ASN A 305 -5.77 7.34 -1.10
N ASN A 306 -5.00 8.42 -1.08
CA ASN A 306 -5.41 9.71 -1.58
C ASN A 306 -5.05 9.85 -3.07
N VAL A 307 -5.73 10.78 -3.72
CA VAL A 307 -5.52 11.08 -5.14
C VAL A 307 -4.29 11.97 -5.37
N VAL A 308 -4.10 12.98 -4.50
CA VAL A 308 -3.05 14.01 -4.68
C VAL A 308 -1.97 13.93 -3.60
N PHE A 309 -2.35 13.60 -2.36
CA PHE A 309 -1.43 13.54 -1.24
C PHE A 309 -0.87 12.13 -1.07
N ASP A 310 0.44 11.95 -0.91
CA ASP A 310 0.94 10.66 -0.40
C ASP A 310 0.41 10.41 1.02
N VAL A 311 0.46 11.47 1.83
CA VAL A 311 0.04 11.53 3.23
C VAL A 311 -0.57 12.89 3.49
N PHE A 312 -1.77 12.93 4.07
CA PHE A 312 -2.41 14.18 4.43
C PHE A 312 -1.61 14.88 5.54
N PRO A 313 -1.30 16.19 5.42
CA PRO A 313 -0.42 16.88 6.34
C PRO A 313 -1.01 16.89 7.75
N VAL A 314 -0.22 16.51 8.75
CA VAL A 314 -0.63 16.57 10.17
C VAL A 314 0.31 17.42 11.03
N ASP A 315 1.10 18.29 10.40
CA ASP A 315 1.90 19.27 11.13
C ASP A 315 0.97 20.34 11.74
N PRO A 316 0.92 20.50 13.08
CA PRO A 316 0.05 21.47 13.74
C PRO A 316 0.27 22.93 13.31
N SER A 317 1.44 23.26 12.74
CA SER A 317 1.74 24.61 12.23
C SER A 317 0.95 24.99 10.98
N HIS A 318 0.41 24.01 10.25
CA HIS A 318 -0.43 24.24 9.07
C HIS A 318 -1.90 24.54 9.40
N TYR A 319 -2.30 24.44 10.67
CA TYR A 319 -3.70 24.54 11.10
C TYR A 319 -3.97 25.78 11.95
N ALA A 320 -5.20 26.29 11.88
CA ALA A 320 -5.67 27.38 12.73
C ALA A 320 -5.47 27.06 14.21
N TYR A 321 -5.21 28.08 15.03
CA TYR A 321 -4.81 27.89 16.44
C TYR A 321 -5.80 27.03 17.23
N ASP A 322 -7.09 27.27 17.10
CA ASP A 322 -8.13 26.54 17.82
C ASP A 322 -8.30 25.09 17.34
N VAL A 323 -8.04 24.84 16.05
CA VAL A 323 -8.06 23.50 15.45
C VAL A 323 -6.88 22.67 15.96
N ARG A 324 -5.66 23.23 15.96
CA ARG A 324 -4.46 22.50 16.43
C ARG A 324 -4.51 22.13 17.91
N GLU A 325 -5.22 22.91 18.73
CA GLU A 325 -5.43 22.60 20.16
C GLU A 325 -6.31 21.36 20.39
N ARG A 326 -7.02 20.88 19.37
CA ARG A 326 -7.85 19.65 19.41
C ARG A 326 -7.30 18.54 18.53
N MET A 327 -6.35 18.85 17.65
CA MET A 327 -5.85 17.98 16.59
C MET A 327 -5.33 16.64 17.09
N GLN A 328 -4.47 16.64 18.12
CA GLN A 328 -3.90 15.40 18.64
C GLN A 328 -4.98 14.47 19.19
N ASP A 329 -5.91 15.00 20.00
CA ASP A 329 -7.02 14.22 20.58
C ASP A 329 -7.94 13.64 19.50
N ILE A 330 -8.24 14.43 18.46
CA ILE A 330 -9.05 13.96 17.33
C ILE A 330 -8.31 12.87 16.54
N LEU A 331 -7.03 13.05 16.22
CA LEU A 331 -6.23 12.07 15.49
C LEU A 331 -6.12 10.74 16.25
N GLU A 332 -5.89 10.78 17.55
CA GLU A 332 -5.77 9.59 18.40
C GLU A 332 -7.11 8.84 18.50
N ARG A 333 -8.22 9.56 18.71
CA ARG A 333 -9.55 8.96 18.88
C ARG A 333 -10.17 8.49 17.57
N HIS A 334 -10.09 9.31 16.52
CA HIS A 334 -10.88 9.10 15.31
C HIS A 334 -10.07 8.66 14.10
N GLY A 335 -8.75 8.85 14.13
CA GLY A 335 -7.82 8.44 13.09
C GLY A 335 -7.57 9.50 12.01
N ARG A 336 -6.56 9.22 11.17
CA ARG A 336 -6.08 10.14 10.12
C ARG A 336 -7.08 10.34 8.99
N GLU A 337 -7.84 9.31 8.64
CA GLU A 337 -8.84 9.40 7.57
C GLU A 337 -9.98 10.34 7.96
N GLU A 338 -10.57 10.16 9.15
CA GLU A 338 -11.62 11.07 9.63
C GLU A 338 -11.07 12.50 9.76
N TRP A 339 -9.83 12.65 10.24
CA TRP A 339 -9.16 13.95 10.29
C TRP A 339 -9.15 14.63 8.91
N ARG A 340 -8.59 13.93 7.91
CA ARG A 340 -8.51 14.42 6.53
C ARG A 340 -9.88 14.78 5.98
N LEU A 341 -10.87 13.89 6.09
CA LEU A 341 -12.20 14.08 5.53
C LEU A 341 -12.90 15.29 6.15
N ALA A 342 -12.80 15.47 7.46
CA ALA A 342 -13.36 16.62 8.16
C ALA A 342 -12.64 17.93 7.79
N VAL A 343 -11.31 17.95 7.70
CA VAL A 343 -10.58 19.13 7.23
C VAL A 343 -11.03 19.50 5.81
N LEU A 344 -10.99 18.58 4.87
CA LEU A 344 -11.39 18.83 3.47
C LEU A 344 -12.84 19.29 3.35
N THR A 345 -13.75 18.66 4.10
CA THR A 345 -15.16 19.06 4.14
C THR A 345 -15.31 20.52 4.54
N ASN A 346 -14.64 20.93 5.61
CA ASN A 346 -14.82 22.27 6.16
C ASN A 346 -14.07 23.35 5.37
N GLU A 347 -13.00 23.00 4.65
CA GLU A 347 -12.36 23.89 3.66
C GLU A 347 -13.29 24.17 2.47
N ILE A 348 -13.99 23.14 1.95
CA ILE A 348 -14.98 23.32 0.86
C ILE A 348 -16.24 24.05 1.39
N HIS A 349 -16.69 23.69 2.60
CA HIS A 349 -17.88 24.28 3.23
C HIS A 349 -17.69 25.75 3.62
N GLY A 350 -16.44 26.18 3.83
CA GLY A 350 -16.06 27.55 4.16
C GLY A 350 -16.15 27.92 5.65
N HIS A 351 -16.56 26.99 6.53
CA HIS A 351 -16.47 27.14 7.98
C HIS A 351 -16.56 25.76 8.69
N LEU A 352 -16.28 25.72 9.99
CA LEU A 352 -16.48 24.53 10.83
C LEU A 352 -17.95 24.35 11.19
N GLY A 353 -18.64 23.45 10.48
CA GLY A 353 -20.08 23.22 10.62
C GLY A 353 -20.41 21.91 11.35
N ILE A 354 -21.33 21.95 12.31
CA ILE A 354 -21.73 20.78 13.11
C ILE A 354 -22.24 19.64 12.20
N TYR A 355 -23.25 19.90 11.35
CA TYR A 355 -23.80 18.88 10.47
C TYR A 355 -22.82 18.42 9.39
N SER A 356 -21.86 19.25 8.99
CA SER A 356 -20.80 18.80 8.07
C SER A 356 -19.91 17.72 8.71
N ILE A 357 -19.57 17.87 9.99
CA ILE A 357 -18.83 16.85 10.77
C ILE A 357 -19.67 15.59 10.95
N VAL A 358 -20.97 15.74 11.25
CA VAL A 358 -21.89 14.60 11.32
C VAL A 358 -21.92 13.85 9.98
N GLY A 359 -21.97 14.56 8.86
CA GLY A 359 -21.96 13.99 7.52
C GLY A 359 -20.69 13.20 7.24
N VAL A 360 -19.52 13.73 7.63
CA VAL A 360 -18.24 13.03 7.52
C VAL A 360 -18.24 11.73 8.31
N LYS A 361 -18.65 11.78 9.59
CA LYS A 361 -18.71 10.61 10.46
C LYS A 361 -19.70 9.57 9.92
N MET A 362 -20.85 10.01 9.41
CA MET A 362 -21.90 9.14 8.85
C MET A 362 -21.42 8.41 7.59
N GLY A 363 -20.84 9.14 6.64
CA GLY A 363 -20.37 8.55 5.39
C GLY A 363 -19.17 7.64 5.58
N LEU A 364 -18.23 8.01 6.47
CA LEU A 364 -17.12 7.15 6.84
C LEU A 364 -17.63 5.85 7.49
N LYS A 365 -18.58 5.95 8.44
CA LYS A 365 -19.17 4.78 9.08
C LYS A 365 -19.90 3.87 8.08
N ALA A 366 -20.59 4.45 7.11
CA ALA A 366 -21.25 3.69 6.05
C ALA A 366 -20.26 2.90 5.19
N ARG A 367 -19.13 3.53 4.79
CA ARG A 367 -18.05 2.83 4.06
C ARG A 367 -17.45 1.68 4.86
N GLU A 368 -17.20 1.88 6.15
CA GLU A 368 -16.69 0.83 7.05
C GLU A 368 -17.64 -0.38 7.11
N LEU A 369 -18.95 -0.16 7.19
CA LEU A 369 -19.95 -1.23 7.30
C LEU A 369 -20.25 -1.94 5.96
N LEU A 370 -20.17 -1.21 4.85
CA LEU A 370 -20.34 -1.76 3.51
C LEU A 370 -19.07 -2.48 3.02
N GLY A 371 -17.89 -2.09 3.51
CA GLY A 371 -16.60 -2.66 3.08
C GLY A 371 -16.14 -2.14 1.72
N THR A 372 -16.42 -0.87 1.41
CA THR A 372 -16.34 -0.31 0.06
C THR A 372 -15.43 0.93 -0.02
N ALA A 373 -14.85 1.19 -1.18
CA ALA A 373 -13.97 2.34 -1.42
C ALA A 373 -14.74 3.67 -1.50
N VAL A 374 -13.99 4.78 -1.56
CA VAL A 374 -14.53 6.16 -1.57
C VAL A 374 -15.49 6.40 -2.74
N ASP A 375 -15.42 5.75 -3.90
CA ASP A 375 -16.24 6.14 -5.06
C ASP A 375 -17.36 5.16 -5.45
N ASP A 376 -17.54 4.11 -4.65
CA ASP A 376 -18.43 2.99 -4.99
C ASP A 376 -19.81 3.07 -4.31
N VAL A 377 -20.07 4.13 -3.53
CA VAL A 377 -21.29 4.29 -2.73
C VAL A 377 -22.32 5.18 -3.43
N GLN A 378 -23.54 4.67 -3.55
CA GLN A 378 -24.72 5.48 -3.86
C GLN A 378 -25.35 6.01 -2.57
N VAL A 379 -25.63 7.30 -2.50
CA VAL A 379 -26.15 7.98 -1.31
C VAL A 379 -27.49 8.63 -1.61
N PHE A 380 -28.49 8.36 -0.77
CA PHE A 380 -29.76 9.11 -0.74
C PHE A 380 -29.90 9.82 0.61
N SER A 381 -29.72 11.13 0.62
CA SER A 381 -29.73 11.96 1.83
C SER A 381 -31.10 12.56 2.09
N PHE A 382 -31.55 12.53 3.35
CA PHE A 382 -32.78 13.17 3.82
C PHE A 382 -32.52 14.56 4.46
N ALA A 383 -31.31 15.11 4.29
CA ALA A 383 -30.96 16.40 4.88
C ALA A 383 -31.58 17.62 4.17
N GLY A 384 -32.17 17.43 3.00
CA GLY A 384 -32.72 18.49 2.16
C GLY A 384 -31.66 19.49 1.70
N SER A 385 -32.11 20.66 1.23
CA SER A 385 -31.24 21.71 0.66
C SER A 385 -31.21 23.00 1.50
N ASN A 386 -31.80 22.99 2.69
CA ASN A 386 -31.85 24.17 3.56
C ASN A 386 -30.90 24.02 4.77
N PRO A 387 -30.04 25.02 5.05
CA PRO A 387 -29.23 25.03 6.26
C PRO A 387 -30.08 25.12 7.55
N PRO A 388 -29.56 24.61 8.69
CA PRO A 388 -28.22 24.04 8.85
C PRO A 388 -28.14 22.54 8.51
N LEU A 389 -29.27 21.85 8.33
CA LEU A 389 -29.29 20.40 8.14
C LEU A 389 -28.62 19.98 6.82
N SER A 390 -28.85 20.72 5.74
CA SER A 390 -28.25 20.43 4.42
C SER A 390 -26.71 20.41 4.40
N CYS A 391 -26.04 21.01 5.40
CA CYS A 391 -24.58 20.91 5.55
C CYS A 391 -24.11 19.45 5.76
N LEU A 392 -25.00 18.55 6.18
CA LEU A 392 -24.75 17.11 6.21
C LEU A 392 -24.30 16.59 4.83
N ASN A 393 -24.89 17.10 3.75
CA ASN A 393 -24.61 16.65 2.39
C ASN A 393 -23.15 16.88 2.00
N ASP A 394 -22.53 17.97 2.46
CA ASP A 394 -21.12 18.26 2.16
C ASP A 394 -20.20 17.22 2.81
N GLY A 395 -20.48 16.88 4.08
CA GLY A 395 -19.74 15.83 4.78
C GLY A 395 -19.95 14.45 4.17
N LEU A 396 -21.19 14.12 3.77
CA LEU A 396 -21.49 12.89 3.05
C LEU A 396 -20.72 12.82 1.73
N GLN A 397 -20.75 13.89 0.94
CA GLN A 397 -20.08 13.94 -0.37
C GLN A 397 -18.57 13.72 -0.25
N VAL A 398 -17.91 14.38 0.71
CA VAL A 398 -16.47 14.25 0.88
C VAL A 398 -16.08 12.89 1.48
N SER A 399 -16.85 12.36 2.43
CA SER A 399 -16.52 11.09 3.09
C SER A 399 -16.85 9.84 2.28
N THR A 400 -17.82 9.93 1.37
CA THR A 400 -18.30 8.81 0.55
C THR A 400 -17.99 8.93 -0.93
N GLY A 401 -17.23 9.96 -1.36
CA GLY A 401 -16.93 10.27 -2.77
C GLY A 401 -18.14 10.49 -3.68
N ALA A 402 -19.36 10.27 -3.18
CA ALA A 402 -20.59 10.42 -3.90
C ALA A 402 -20.87 11.90 -4.15
N THR A 403 -21.02 12.31 -5.41
CA THR A 403 -21.22 13.71 -5.76
C THR A 403 -22.55 13.93 -6.45
N VAL A 404 -23.11 15.13 -6.30
CA VAL A 404 -24.33 15.52 -7.03
C VAL A 404 -24.03 15.53 -8.54
N GLY A 405 -22.82 15.94 -8.92
CA GLY A 405 -22.38 16.01 -10.32
C GLY A 405 -22.32 14.66 -11.02
N MET A 406 -21.89 13.60 -10.33
CA MET A 406 -21.92 12.23 -10.85
C MET A 406 -23.30 11.56 -10.71
N GLY A 407 -24.25 12.22 -10.04
CA GLY A 407 -25.58 11.68 -9.75
C GLY A 407 -25.58 10.55 -8.71
N THR A 408 -24.47 10.36 -8.01
CA THR A 408 -24.26 9.29 -7.02
C THR A 408 -24.72 9.68 -5.62
N ILE A 409 -24.91 10.98 -5.34
CA ILE A 409 -25.73 11.45 -4.22
C ILE A 409 -27.02 12.10 -4.73
N ARG A 410 -28.13 11.75 -4.10
CA ARG A 410 -29.44 12.37 -4.30
C ARG A 410 -29.95 12.91 -2.98
N VAL A 411 -30.66 14.02 -3.02
CA VAL A 411 -31.16 14.72 -1.83
C VAL A 411 -32.69 14.72 -1.86
N ALA A 412 -33.31 14.38 -0.75
CA ALA A 412 -34.76 14.38 -0.60
C ALA A 412 -35.32 15.81 -0.65
N GLU A 413 -36.50 15.94 -1.23
CA GLU A 413 -37.31 17.16 -1.24
C GLU A 413 -38.60 16.93 -0.42
N GLY A 414 -39.09 17.96 0.26
CA GLY A 414 -40.35 17.90 1.04
C GLY A 414 -40.15 18.05 2.54
N ASP A 415 -41.11 17.52 3.31
CA ASP A 415 -41.25 17.83 4.75
C ASP A 415 -40.63 16.78 5.70
N ASP A 416 -40.30 15.56 5.23
CA ASP A 416 -39.66 14.50 6.05
C ASP A 416 -38.12 14.61 6.00
N LEU A 417 -37.59 15.72 6.49
CA LEU A 417 -36.15 16.00 6.53
C LEU A 417 -35.56 15.67 7.91
N SER A 418 -34.42 14.99 7.91
CA SER A 418 -33.68 14.64 9.14
C SER A 418 -32.21 14.35 8.84
N ALA A 419 -31.39 14.20 9.88
CA ALA A 419 -29.99 13.79 9.73
C ALA A 419 -29.91 12.28 9.46
N ARG A 420 -30.40 11.88 8.28
CA ARG A 420 -30.53 10.49 7.83
C ARG A 420 -30.07 10.34 6.39
N ALA A 421 -29.43 9.22 6.07
CA ALA A 421 -29.10 8.85 4.71
C ALA A 421 -29.20 7.33 4.49
N VAL A 422 -29.45 6.93 3.24
CA VAL A 422 -29.36 5.55 2.78
C VAL A 422 -28.12 5.40 1.91
N PHE A 423 -27.33 4.37 2.18
CA PHE A 423 -26.09 4.05 1.48
C PHE A 423 -26.26 2.70 0.79
N THR A 424 -25.84 2.61 -0.47
CA THR A 424 -25.90 1.36 -1.24
C THR A 424 -24.59 1.11 -1.98
N ALA A 425 -24.02 -0.08 -1.81
CA ALA A 425 -22.84 -0.56 -2.52
C ALA A 425 -22.95 -2.08 -2.73
N GLU A 426 -22.50 -2.58 -3.88
CA GLU A 426 -22.47 -4.03 -4.20
C GLU A 426 -23.78 -4.79 -3.89
N GLY A 427 -24.94 -4.17 -4.09
CA GLY A 427 -26.25 -4.77 -3.83
C GLY A 427 -26.68 -4.79 -2.36
N ARG A 428 -25.87 -4.27 -1.43
CA ARG A 428 -26.23 -4.09 -0.02
C ARG A 428 -26.66 -2.66 0.25
N SER A 429 -27.75 -2.49 1.00
CA SER A 429 -28.25 -1.17 1.41
C SER A 429 -28.37 -1.05 2.92
N MET A 430 -28.01 0.12 3.46
CA MET A 430 -28.22 0.45 4.87
C MET A 430 -28.77 1.86 5.01
N GLU A 431 -29.68 2.05 5.97
CA GLU A 431 -30.12 3.36 6.42
C GLU A 431 -29.39 3.71 7.72
N MET A 432 -28.89 4.94 7.80
CA MET A 432 -28.23 5.48 8.97
C MET A 432 -28.89 6.79 9.38
N ARG A 433 -29.18 6.93 10.67
CA ARG A 433 -29.81 8.13 11.25
C ARG A 433 -29.05 8.61 12.47
N LEU A 434 -28.85 9.91 12.61
CA LEU A 434 -28.33 10.51 13.84
C LEU A 434 -29.31 10.24 14.98
N LYS A 435 -28.80 9.71 16.09
CA LYS A 435 -29.63 9.41 17.26
C LYS A 435 -30.31 10.67 17.84
N PRO A 436 -31.57 10.58 18.31
CA PRO A 436 -32.33 11.74 18.79
C PRO A 436 -31.65 12.55 19.90
N GLU A 437 -30.87 11.92 20.78
CA GLU A 437 -30.15 12.61 21.85
C GLU A 437 -29.06 13.55 21.32
N TYR A 438 -28.41 13.22 20.20
CA TYR A 438 -27.44 14.09 19.55
C TYR A 438 -28.15 15.21 18.78
N GLU A 439 -29.26 14.91 18.08
CA GLU A 439 -30.09 15.94 17.43
C GLU A 439 -30.58 16.99 18.45
N SER A 440 -31.13 16.52 19.58
CA SER A 440 -31.61 17.38 20.66
C SER A 440 -30.48 18.23 21.25
N GLN A 441 -29.28 17.65 21.42
CA GLN A 441 -28.12 18.40 21.90
C GLN A 441 -27.73 19.55 20.95
N VAL A 442 -27.71 19.33 19.63
CA VAL A 442 -27.42 20.38 18.65
C VAL A 442 -28.48 21.48 18.71
N GLU A 443 -29.76 21.11 18.74
CA GLU A 443 -30.87 22.07 18.79
C GLU A 443 -30.83 22.93 20.06
N ASP A 444 -30.57 22.33 21.21
CA ASP A 444 -30.46 23.03 22.50
C ASP A 444 -29.27 23.99 22.52
N ASP A 445 -28.10 23.55 22.05
CA ASP A 445 -26.88 24.37 22.05
C ASP A 445 -26.98 25.53 21.04
N ILE A 446 -27.57 25.30 19.85
CA ILE A 446 -27.84 26.36 18.87
C ILE A 446 -28.87 27.37 19.40
N SER A 447 -29.98 26.89 19.97
CA SER A 447 -31.04 27.74 20.52
C SER A 447 -30.52 28.64 21.64
N ARG A 448 -29.71 28.07 22.54
CA ARG A 448 -29.01 28.83 23.58
C ARG A 448 -28.05 29.87 23.00
N GLY A 449 -27.31 29.51 21.96
CA GLY A 449 -26.43 30.41 21.24
C GLY A 449 -27.14 31.63 20.66
N ILE A 450 -28.28 31.41 20.00
CA ILE A 450 -29.11 32.49 19.45
C ILE A 450 -29.63 33.41 20.56
N LEU A 451 -30.05 32.84 21.70
CA LEU A 451 -30.51 33.63 22.85
C LEU A 451 -29.39 34.50 23.46
N LEU A 452 -28.17 33.98 23.55
CA LEU A 452 -27.03 34.67 24.19
C LEU A 452 -26.36 35.71 23.28
N TYR A 453 -26.23 35.40 21.99
CA TYR A 453 -25.39 36.17 21.06
C TYR A 453 -26.16 36.77 19.88
N GLY A 454 -27.47 36.49 19.74
CA GLY A 454 -28.26 36.86 18.57
C GLY A 454 -28.00 35.93 17.38
N ASN A 455 -28.89 35.97 16.38
CA ASN A 455 -28.76 35.13 15.19
C ASN A 455 -27.75 35.71 14.19
N LEU A 456 -26.90 34.86 13.60
CA LEU A 456 -25.92 35.22 12.56
C LEU A 456 -24.92 36.32 12.94
N THR A 457 -24.65 36.51 14.25
CA THR A 457 -23.65 37.45 14.75
C THR A 457 -22.26 36.83 14.82
N GLU A 458 -21.22 37.64 15.03
CA GLU A 458 -19.85 37.13 15.26
C GLU A 458 -19.79 36.19 16.47
N GLY A 459 -20.53 36.51 17.55
CA GLY A 459 -20.60 35.68 18.74
C GLY A 459 -21.26 34.32 18.48
N TYR A 460 -22.33 34.31 17.69
CA TYR A 460 -22.98 33.08 17.23
C TYR A 460 -22.01 32.19 16.45
N TRP A 461 -21.31 32.74 15.45
CA TRP A 461 -20.37 31.96 14.63
C TRP A 461 -19.17 31.44 15.42
N LYS A 462 -18.68 32.20 16.42
CA LYS A 462 -17.65 31.73 17.36
C LYS A 462 -18.14 30.53 18.16
N LEU A 463 -19.38 30.57 18.66
CA LEU A 463 -19.98 29.45 19.37
C LEU A 463 -20.17 28.22 18.46
N ILE A 464 -20.70 28.39 17.25
CA ILE A 464 -20.87 27.27 16.31
C ILE A 464 -19.53 26.59 16.01
N ARG A 465 -18.47 27.38 15.80
CA ARG A 465 -17.12 26.87 15.59
C ARG A 465 -16.58 26.10 16.79
N GLU A 466 -16.78 26.61 18.00
CA GLU A 466 -16.39 25.94 19.24
C GLU A 466 -17.15 24.62 19.43
N LEU A 467 -18.46 24.62 19.22
CA LEU A 467 -19.31 23.42 19.31
C LEU A 467 -18.93 22.38 18.25
N ALA A 468 -18.68 22.79 17.00
CA ALA A 468 -18.25 21.88 15.96
C ALA A 468 -16.93 21.18 16.31
N LEU A 469 -15.93 21.92 16.82
CA LEU A 469 -14.67 21.34 17.30
C LEU A 469 -14.87 20.39 18.48
N LYS A 470 -15.73 20.78 19.44
CA LYS A 470 -16.07 19.95 20.59
C LYS A 470 -16.70 18.63 20.16
N TYR A 471 -17.74 18.68 19.34
CA TYR A 471 -18.45 17.48 18.87
C TYR A 471 -17.57 16.62 17.98
N TRP A 472 -16.71 17.20 17.15
CA TRP A 472 -15.75 16.43 16.36
C TRP A 472 -14.81 15.61 17.25
N ALA A 473 -14.29 16.21 18.32
CA ALA A 473 -13.42 15.54 19.28
C ALA A 473 -14.15 14.51 20.15
N GLU A 474 -15.35 14.84 20.64
CA GLU A 474 -16.05 14.04 21.65
C GLU A 474 -16.96 12.96 21.08
N TRP A 475 -17.60 13.17 19.93
CA TRP A 475 -18.61 12.24 19.41
C TRP A 475 -17.97 11.07 18.65
N ASN A 476 -18.29 9.86 19.10
CA ASN A 476 -17.83 8.63 18.48
C ASN A 476 -18.79 8.19 17.35
N ARG A 477 -18.26 8.04 16.13
CA ARG A 477 -19.03 7.60 14.96
C ARG A 477 -19.61 6.19 15.11
N ASP A 478 -19.04 5.36 15.98
CA ASP A 478 -19.54 4.01 16.27
C ASP A 478 -20.77 4.01 17.18
N GLU A 479 -21.07 5.14 17.84
CA GLU A 479 -22.10 5.23 18.87
C GLU A 479 -23.25 6.16 18.49
N MET A 480 -22.99 7.18 17.67
CA MET A 480 -23.93 8.28 17.43
C MET A 480 -25.07 7.97 16.43
N PHE A 481 -24.99 6.82 15.73
CA PHE A 481 -25.95 6.49 14.68
C PHE A 481 -26.82 5.26 15.01
N GLU A 482 -28.08 5.33 14.62
CA GLU A 482 -28.95 4.17 14.43
C GLU A 482 -28.70 3.61 13.03
N VAL A 483 -28.48 2.30 12.92
CA VAL A 483 -28.20 1.62 11.64
C VAL A 483 -29.24 0.53 11.42
N VAL A 484 -29.89 0.56 10.26
CA VAL A 484 -30.87 -0.46 9.83
C VAL A 484 -30.44 -1.00 8.48
N GLU A 485 -30.10 -2.29 8.41
CA GLU A 485 -29.90 -2.97 7.12
C GLU A 485 -31.23 -3.08 6.38
N LYS A 486 -31.24 -2.69 5.10
CA LYS A 486 -32.37 -2.91 4.22
C LYS A 486 -32.08 -4.19 3.43
N GLY A 487 -32.84 -5.25 3.72
CA GLY A 487 -32.87 -6.44 2.86
C GLY A 487 -33.37 -6.09 1.46
N GLU A 488 -32.97 -6.89 0.47
CA GLU A 488 -33.32 -6.75 -0.96
C GLU A 488 -34.79 -6.41 -1.22
#